data_AF-A0A0B7BA11-F1
#
_entry.id   AF-A0A0B7BA11-F1
#
_cell.length_a   1.000
_cell.length_b   1.000
_cell.length_c   1.000
_cell.angle_alpha   90.00
_cell.angle_beta   90.00
_cell.angle_gamma   90.00
#
_symmetry.space_group_name_H-M   'P 1'
#
loop_
_entity.id
_entity.type
_entity.pdbx_description
1 polymer ?
#
loop_
_entity_poly.entity_id
_entity_poly.type
_entity_poly.pdbx_seq_one_letter_code
_entity_poly.pdbx_strand_id
1 'polypeptide(L)'
;MIEFLVAEKETVMNIHKHLCDVYGSLADTRSTVSHWVQRTKESGRGDMELHDRARCGHPATVINSEIVKCAEDIILNDRRLLKN
;
A
#
# COMPACT_ATOMS: atom_id res chain seq x y z
N MET A 1 10.78 -13.07 9.43
CA MET A 1 10.65 -14.44 8.88
C MET A 1 11.03 -14.50 7.42
N ILE A 2 10.37 -13.78 6.50
CA ILE A 2 10.74 -13.79 5.08
C ILE A 2 12.21 -13.38 4.88
N GLU A 3 12.65 -12.29 5.53
CA GLU A 3 14.06 -11.85 5.44
C GLU A 3 15.05 -12.94 5.87
N PHE A 4 14.75 -13.63 6.98
CA PHE A 4 15.56 -14.72 7.49
C PHE A 4 15.67 -15.88 6.49
N LEU A 5 14.55 -16.33 5.93
CA LEU A 5 14.54 -17.44 4.97
C LEU A 5 15.21 -17.05 3.63
N VAL A 6 15.11 -15.79 3.22
CA VAL A 6 15.87 -15.26 2.08
C VAL A 6 17.37 -15.29 2.37
N ALA A 7 17.79 -14.96 3.60
CA ALA A 7 19.19 -15.04 4.02
C ALA A 7 19.72 -16.50 4.04
N GLU A 8 18.86 -17.48 4.33
CA GLU A 8 19.12 -18.92 4.21
C GLU A 8 19.11 -19.43 2.76
N LYS A 9 18.85 -18.55 1.79
CA LYS A 9 18.77 -18.85 0.34
C LYS A 9 17.62 -19.77 -0.03
N GLU A 10 16.53 -19.74 0.75
CA GLU A 10 15.33 -20.48 0.41
C GLU A 10 14.64 -19.96 -0.85
N THR A 11 13.93 -20.87 -1.52
CA THR A 11 13.13 -20.52 -2.70
C THR A 11 11.80 -19.89 -2.29
N VAL A 12 11.21 -19.04 -3.15
CA VAL A 12 9.87 -18.46 -2.90
C VAL A 12 8.81 -19.53 -2.60
N MET A 13 8.90 -20.68 -3.28
CA MET A 13 7.99 -21.80 -3.05
C MET A 13 8.14 -22.40 -1.65
N ASN A 14 9.38 -22.61 -1.19
CA ASN A 14 9.64 -23.12 0.15
C ASN A 14 9.24 -22.12 1.23
N ILE A 15 9.52 -20.83 1.01
CA ILE A 15 9.10 -19.75 1.93
C ILE A 15 7.58 -19.74 2.07
N HIS A 16 6.84 -19.75 0.95
CA HIS A 16 5.38 -19.80 0.98
C HIS A 16 4.86 -21.06 1.66
N LYS A 17 5.45 -22.22 1.38
CA LYS A 17 5.09 -23.47 2.05
C LYS A 17 5.30 -23.37 3.56
N HIS A 18 6.44 -22.85 4.00
CA HIS A 18 6.74 -22.68 5.41
C HIS A 18 5.79 -21.68 6.10
N LEU A 19 5.39 -20.62 5.39
CA LEU A 19 4.34 -19.71 5.87
C LEU A 19 2.99 -20.40 6.00
N CYS A 20 2.59 -21.25 5.04
CA CYS A 20 1.38 -22.06 5.15
C CYS A 20 1.45 -23.06 6.30
N ASP A 21 2.59 -23.69 6.53
CA ASP A 21 2.78 -24.67 7.60
C ASP A 21 2.66 -24.01 9.00
N VAL A 22 3.12 -22.77 9.14
CA VAL A 22 3.09 -22.02 10.42
C VAL A 22 1.77 -21.27 10.64
N TYR A 23 1.24 -20.61 9.60
CA TYR A 23 0.10 -19.70 9.72
C TYR A 23 -1.20 -20.23 9.09
N GLY A 24 -1.15 -21.36 8.40
CA GLY A 24 -2.33 -21.99 7.79
C GLY A 24 -3.04 -21.04 6.82
N SER A 25 -4.34 -20.83 7.06
CA SER A 25 -5.19 -19.96 6.24
C SER A 25 -4.88 -18.46 6.37
N LEU A 26 -4.09 -18.06 7.38
CA LEU A 26 -3.65 -16.67 7.55
C LEU A 26 -2.37 -16.36 6.78
N ALA A 27 -1.78 -17.36 6.12
CA ALA A 27 -0.56 -17.16 5.34
C ALA A 27 -0.80 -16.24 4.14
N ASP A 28 0.17 -15.36 3.89
CA ASP A 28 0.19 -14.53 2.70
C ASP A 28 0.23 -15.35 1.42
N THR A 29 -0.41 -14.83 0.37
CA THR A 29 -0.39 -15.46 -0.95
C THR A 29 1.02 -15.53 -1.53
N ARG A 30 1.28 -16.53 -2.38
CA ARG A 30 2.57 -16.69 -3.07
C ARG A 30 3.04 -15.42 -3.79
N SER A 31 2.14 -14.66 -4.41
CA SER A 31 2.49 -13.40 -5.08
C SER A 31 2.98 -12.33 -4.10
N THR A 32 2.30 -12.19 -2.95
CA THR A 32 2.72 -11.30 -1.86
C THR A 32 4.10 -11.71 -1.34
N VAL A 33 4.32 -13.00 -1.11
CA VAL A 33 5.62 -13.54 -0.68
C VAL A 33 6.70 -13.25 -1.70
N SER A 34 6.43 -13.47 -2.99
CA SER A 34 7.40 -13.18 -4.07
C SER A 34 7.80 -11.70 -4.10
N HIS A 35 6.83 -10.80 -3.92
CA HIS A 35 7.07 -9.37 -3.86
C HIS A 35 7.93 -8.99 -2.65
N TRP A 36 7.66 -9.57 -1.47
CA TRP A 36 8.48 -9.35 -0.28
C TRP A 36 9.90 -9.91 -0.44
N VAL A 37 10.07 -11.09 -1.03
CA VAL A 37 11.40 -11.68 -1.31
C VAL A 37 12.21 -10.77 -2.24
N GLN A 38 11.58 -10.22 -3.28
CA GLN A 38 12.24 -9.28 -4.19
C GLN A 38 12.70 -8.03 -3.43
N ARG A 39 11.80 -7.43 -2.65
CA ARG A 39 12.11 -6.26 -1.82
C ARG A 39 13.24 -6.53 -0.82
N THR A 40 13.25 -7.69 -0.17
CA THR A 40 14.32 -8.08 0.76
C THR A 40 15.67 -8.16 0.06
N LYS A 41 15.72 -8.64 -1.19
CA LYS A 41 16.97 -8.74 -1.95
C LYS A 41 17.49 -7.39 -2.43
N GLU A 42 16.57 -6.46 -2.69
CA GLU A 42 16.90 -5.08 -3.09
C GLU A 42 17.39 -4.25 -1.90
N SER A 43 16.83 -4.50 -0.71
CA SER A 43 17.35 -3.98 0.55
C SER A 43 18.68 -4.66 0.93
N GLY A 44 19.64 -3.90 1.43
CA GLY A 44 20.83 -4.49 2.07
C GLY A 44 20.44 -5.36 3.27
N ARG A 45 21.30 -6.30 3.69
CA ARG A 45 21.06 -7.12 4.89
C ARG A 45 20.80 -6.21 6.10
N GLY A 46 19.65 -6.38 6.76
CA GLY A 46 19.28 -5.60 7.95
C GLY A 46 18.83 -4.17 7.69
N ASP A 47 18.71 -3.75 6.43
CA ASP A 47 18.22 -2.42 6.02
C ASP A 47 16.81 -2.49 5.40
N MET A 48 16.10 -3.59 5.68
CA MET A 48 14.75 -3.77 5.16
C MET A 48 13.75 -2.94 5.98
N GLU A 49 13.16 -1.93 5.35
CA GLU A 49 12.01 -1.22 5.91
C GLU A 49 10.82 -2.18 6.01
N LEU A 50 10.47 -2.57 7.24
CA LEU A 50 9.38 -3.50 7.53
C LEU A 50 8.02 -2.82 7.52
N HIS A 51 7.97 -1.49 7.63
CA HIS A 51 6.72 -0.76 7.67
C HIS A 51 6.17 -0.54 6.26
N ASP A 52 4.84 -0.61 6.16
CA ASP A 52 4.11 -0.14 4.98
C ASP A 52 4.49 1.33 4.75
N ARG A 53 4.81 1.65 3.50
CA ARG A 53 4.94 3.05 3.09
C ARG A 53 3.60 3.75 3.30
N ALA A 54 3.65 5.05 3.58
CA ALA A 54 2.45 5.87 3.66
C ALA A 54 1.58 5.62 2.42
N ARG A 55 0.35 5.18 2.65
CA ARG A 55 -0.61 4.96 1.57
C ARG A 55 -0.94 6.33 1.00
N CYS A 56 -0.89 6.46 -0.32
CA CYS A 56 -1.53 7.58 -0.98
C CYS A 56 -3.04 7.44 -0.73
N GLY A 57 -3.53 8.13 0.29
CA GLY A 57 -4.96 8.27 0.51
C GLY A 57 -5.62 8.98 -0.68
N HIS A 58 -6.95 8.95 -0.72
CA HIS A 58 -7.66 9.84 -1.62
C HIS A 58 -7.30 11.29 -1.25
N PRO A 59 -6.92 12.15 -2.21
CA PRO A 59 -6.64 13.55 -1.89
C PRO A 59 -7.90 14.17 -1.27
N ALA A 60 -7.79 14.61 -0.02
CA ALA A 60 -8.92 15.14 0.75
C ALA A 60 -9.45 16.48 0.20
N THR A 61 -8.66 17.14 -0.66
CA THR A 61 -8.97 18.43 -1.25
C THR A 61 -8.65 18.38 -2.73
N VAL A 62 -9.65 18.73 -3.55
CA VAL A 62 -9.47 18.99 -4.97
C VAL A 62 -8.60 20.23 -5.12
N ILE A 63 -7.35 20.04 -5.58
CA ILE A 63 -6.37 21.12 -5.75
C ILE A 63 -6.49 21.78 -7.13
N ASN A 64 -7.40 21.30 -7.99
CA ASN A 64 -7.61 21.87 -9.31
C ASN A 64 -8.46 23.15 -9.20
N SER A 65 -7.86 24.30 -9.52
CA SER A 65 -8.52 25.60 -9.56
C SER A 65 -9.76 25.64 -10.45
N GLU A 66 -9.80 24.83 -11.51
CA GLU A 66 -10.95 24.73 -12.41
C GLU A 66 -12.16 24.09 -11.71
N ILE A 67 -11.91 23.08 -10.88
CA ILE A 67 -12.98 22.38 -10.14
C ILE A 67 -13.46 23.24 -8.98
N VAL A 68 -12.55 23.97 -8.31
CA VAL A 68 -12.91 24.96 -7.29
C VAL A 68 -13.81 26.03 -7.89
N LYS A 69 -13.41 26.61 -9.03
CA LYS A 69 -14.21 27.63 -9.71
C LYS A 69 -15.56 27.12 -10.17
N CYS A 70 -15.63 25.90 -10.70
CA CYS A 70 -16.90 25.26 -11.07
C CYS A 70 -17.81 25.09 -9.84
N ALA A 71 -17.26 24.67 -8.70
CA ALA A 71 -18.01 24.54 -7.45
C ALA A 71 -18.50 25.92 -6.94
N GLU A 72 -17.65 26.96 -6.99
CA GLU A 72 -18.01 28.34 -6.65
C GLU A 72 -19.13 28.86 -7.55
N ASP A 73 -19.04 28.64 -8.87
CA ASP A 73 -20.07 29.05 -9.84
C ASP A 73 -21.41 28.34 -9.58
N ILE A 74 -21.38 27.06 -9.19
CA ILE A 74 -22.60 26.32 -8.81
C ILE A 74 -23.20 26.91 -7.53
N ILE A 75 -22.38 27.18 -6.51
CA ILE A 75 -22.82 27.74 -5.23
C ILE A 75 -23.43 29.14 -5.42
N LEU A 76 -22.82 29.99 -6.24
CA LEU A 76 -23.29 31.34 -6.52
C LEU A 76 -24.57 31.37 -7.35
N ASN A 77 -24.77 30.41 -8.25
CA ASN A 77 -25.99 30.28 -9.04
C ASN A 77 -27.17 29.69 -8.25
N ASP A 78 -26.91 28.98 -7.15
CA ASP A 78 -27.97 28.51 -6.25
C ASP A 78 -28.36 29.60 -5.22
N ARG A 79 -29.41 30.36 -5.56
CA ARG A 79 -30.00 31.40 -4.69
C ARG A 79 -30.49 30.90 -3.32
N ARG A 80 -30.55 29.58 -3.08
CA ARG A 80 -30.94 29.00 -1.78
C ARG A 80 -29.78 28.96 -0.79
N LEU A 81 -28.53 28.99 -1.26
CA LEU A 81 -27.34 28.91 -0.40
C LEU A 81 -26.90 30.27 0.16
N LEU A 82 -27.39 31.37 -0.42
CA LEU A 82 -27.06 32.76 -0.04
C LEU A 82 -28.04 33.40 0.97
N LYS A 83 -29.00 32.64 1.50
CA LYS A 83 -29.94 33.10 2.54
C LYS A 83 -29.71 32.34 3.86
N ASN A 84 -28.72 32.79 4.62
CA ASN A 84 -28.70 32.72 6.08
C ASN A 84 -28.33 34.09 6.60
#